data_AF-A0A101XEI2-F1
#
_entry.id   AF-A0A101XEI2-F1
#
_cell.length_a   1.000
_cell.length_b   1.000
_cell.length_c   1.000
_cell.angle_alpha   90.00
_cell.angle_beta   90.00
_cell.angle_gamma   90.00
#
_symmetry.space_group_name_H-M   'P 1'
#
loop_
_entity.id
_entity.type
_entity.pdbx_description
1 polymer ?
#
loop_
_entity_poly.entity_id
_entity_poly.type
_entity_poly.pdbx_seq_one_letter_code
_entity_poly.pdbx_strand_id
1 'polypeptide(L)'
;MKPLLIIILLTPLVLAATNSTDPFAKISQTIDQILTSLDNFLQNLKEALKTHITSISKTLSIILGLVGALLYFSGINKYGGRGMIIGAVLLYLFAEFITTL
;
A
#
# COMPACT_ATOMS: atom_id res chain seq x y z
N MET A 1 2.61 22.11 11.00
CA MET A 1 3.06 21.22 9.89
C MET A 1 2.96 21.87 8.51
N LYS A 2 1.87 22.59 8.17
CA LYS A 2 1.75 23.33 6.90
C LYS A 2 2.89 24.30 6.52
N PRO A 3 3.47 25.12 7.42
CA PRO A 3 4.50 26.08 7.01
C PRO A 3 5.84 25.43 6.66
N LEU A 4 6.15 24.28 7.28
CA LEU A 4 7.39 23.53 7.02
C LEU A 4 7.39 22.92 5.61
N LEU A 5 6.24 22.39 5.15
CA LEU A 5 6.08 21.90 3.79
C LEU A 5 6.25 23.01 2.74
N ILE A 6 5.71 24.20 3.03
CA ILE A 6 5.82 25.37 2.14
C ILE A 6 7.29 25.82 2.03
N ILE A 7 8.03 25.83 3.15
CA ILE A 7 9.46 26.18 3.14
C ILE A 7 10.27 25.15 2.34
N ILE A 8 10.02 23.85 2.50
CA ILE A 8 10.71 22.79 1.76
C ILE A 8 10.41 22.84 0.25
N LEU A 9 9.21 23.26 -0.16
CA LEU A 9 8.83 23.44 -1.56
C LEU A 9 9.43 24.72 -2.19
N LEU A 10 9.62 25.78 -1.40
CA LEU A 10 10.08 27.07 -1.90
C LEU A 10 11.60 27.23 -1.88
N THR A 11 12.32 26.53 -0.99
CA THR A 11 13.78 26.59 -0.92
C THR A 11 14.49 26.19 -2.23
N PRO A 12 14.13 25.08 -2.92
CA PRO A 12 14.76 24.75 -4.20
C PRO A 12 14.41 25.77 -5.30
N LEU A 13 13.22 26.39 -5.25
CA LEU A 13 12.77 27.39 -6.21
C LEU A 13 13.64 28.67 -6.15
N VAL A 14 13.99 29.11 -4.94
CA VAL A 14 14.83 30.30 -4.71
C VAL A 14 16.30 30.03 -5.07
N LEU A 15 16.78 28.81 -4.86
CA LEU A 15 18.14 28.37 -5.23
C LEU A 15 18.32 28.22 -6.75
N ALA A 16 17.27 27.78 -7.47
CA ALA A 16 17.28 27.69 -8.93
C ALA A 16 17.31 29.08 -9.61
N ALA A 17 16.64 30.07 -9.02
CA ALA A 17 16.56 31.44 -9.56
C ALA A 17 17.87 32.24 -9.45
N THR A 18 18.78 31.88 -8.54
CA THR A 18 19.99 32.67 -8.25
C THR A 18 21.23 32.24 -9.04
N ASN A 19 21.22 31.10 -9.74
CA ASN A 19 22.39 30.63 -10.50
C ASN A 19 22.17 30.73 -12.02
N SER A 20 22.68 31.81 -12.61
CA SER A 20 22.61 32.24 -14.03
C SER A 20 23.34 31.32 -15.01
N THR A 21 22.90 30.07 -15.11
CA THR A 21 23.21 29.12 -16.19
C THR A 21 21.91 28.43 -16.51
N ASP A 22 21.31 28.87 -17.61
CA ASP A 22 20.00 28.49 -18.16
C ASP A 22 18.93 28.19 -17.08
N PRO A 23 18.24 29.22 -16.55
CA PRO A 23 17.27 29.09 -15.47
C PRO A 23 16.20 28.04 -15.76
N PHE A 24 15.85 27.84 -17.03
CA PHE A 24 14.89 26.85 -17.47
C PHE A 24 15.39 25.41 -17.31
N ALA A 25 16.68 25.15 -17.54
CA ALA A 25 17.25 23.81 -17.39
C ALA A 25 17.25 23.35 -15.92
N LYS A 26 17.54 24.26 -14.97
CA LYS A 26 17.48 23.96 -13.53
C LYS A 26 16.05 23.79 -13.02
N ILE A 27 15.11 24.58 -13.55
CA ILE A 27 13.68 24.43 -13.24
C ILE A 27 13.17 23.09 -13.75
N SER A 28 13.48 22.71 -15.01
CA SER A 28 13.12 21.40 -15.57
C SER A 28 13.72 20.25 -14.76
N GLN A 29 15.00 20.32 -14.40
CA GLN A 29 15.64 19.30 -13.58
C GLN A 29 15.02 19.17 -12.18
N THR A 30 14.62 20.29 -11.58
CA THR A 30 13.92 20.29 -10.28
C THR A 30 12.52 19.69 -10.40
N ILE A 31 11.80 19.99 -11.49
CA ILE A 31 10.49 19.41 -11.78
C ILE A 31 10.62 17.90 -11.99
N ASP A 32 11.60 17.43 -12.77
CA ASP A 32 11.83 16.00 -13.00
C ASP A 32 12.18 15.26 -11.72
N GLN A 33 12.96 15.87 -10.83
CA GLN A 33 13.27 15.31 -9.51
C GLN A 33 12.02 15.20 -8.63
N ILE A 34 11.13 16.19 -8.66
CA ILE A 34 9.87 16.16 -7.91
C ILE A 34 8.94 15.09 -8.47
N LEU A 35 8.80 15.00 -9.80
CA LEU A 35 7.99 13.97 -10.46
C LEU A 35 8.51 12.57 -10.15
N THR A 36 9.82 12.35 -10.24
CA THR A 36 10.46 11.09 -9.87
C THR A 36 10.23 10.75 -8.39
N SER A 37 10.31 11.76 -7.51
CA SER A 37 10.06 11.56 -6.07
C SER A 37 8.59 11.21 -5.79
N LEU A 38 7.66 11.83 -6.52
CA LEU A 38 6.23 11.51 -6.45
C LEU A 38 5.94 10.11 -6.96
N ASP A 39 6.51 9.71 -8.10
CA ASP A 39 6.36 8.37 -8.65
C ASP A 39 6.90 7.32 -7.68
N ASN A 40 8.09 7.54 -7.13
CA ASN A 40 8.67 6.66 -6.12
C ASN A 40 7.79 6.58 -4.86
N PHE A 41 7.24 7.71 -4.41
CA PHE A 41 6.32 7.74 -3.28
C PHE A 41 5.05 6.92 -3.56
N LEU A 42 4.44 7.10 -4.74
CA LEU A 42 3.25 6.36 -5.14
C LEU A 42 3.53 4.86 -5.30
N GLN A 43 4.68 4.48 -5.84
CA GLN A 43 5.11 3.09 -5.93
C GLN A 43 5.31 2.47 -4.54
N ASN A 44 6.04 3.14 -3.66
CA ASN A 44 6.26 2.67 -2.28
C ASN A 44 4.94 2.53 -1.51
N LEU A 45 4.01 3.48 -1.70
CA LEU A 45 2.68 3.41 -1.09
C LEU A 45 1.89 2.22 -1.63
N LYS A 46 1.89 2.00 -2.95
CA LYS A 46 1.26 0.84 -3.59
C LYS A 46 1.81 -0.47 -3.03
N GLU A 47 3.13 -0.59 -2.92
CA GLU A 47 3.79 -1.79 -2.40
C GLU A 47 3.49 -2.03 -0.91
N ALA A 48 3.54 -0.98 -0.09
CA ALA A 48 3.18 -1.07 1.33
C ALA A 48 1.72 -1.54 1.49
N LEU A 49 0.79 -0.93 0.74
CA LEU A 49 -0.62 -1.30 0.79
C LEU A 49 -0.86 -2.74 0.35
N LYS A 50 -0.24 -3.16 -0.76
CA LYS A 50 -0.26 -4.54 -1.26
C LYS A 50 0.24 -5.52 -0.19
N THR A 51 1.35 -5.20 0.45
CA THR A 51 1.96 -6.03 1.51
C THR A 51 1.03 -6.18 2.70
N HIS A 52 0.49 -5.06 3.21
CA HIS A 52 -0.40 -5.07 4.36
C HIS A 52 -1.71 -5.80 4.08
N ILE A 53 -2.37 -5.52 2.94
CA ILE A 53 -3.62 -6.18 2.56
C ILE A 53 -3.38 -7.70 2.43
N THR A 54 -2.32 -8.11 1.74
CA THR A 54 -1.98 -9.53 1.59
C THR A 54 -1.76 -10.21 2.94
N SER A 55 -0.97 -9.59 3.82
CA SER A 55 -0.65 -10.15 5.15
C SER A 55 -1.90 -10.28 6.02
N ILE A 56 -2.73 -9.23 6.07
CA ILE A 56 -4.00 -9.23 6.81
C ILE A 56 -4.92 -10.31 6.26
N SER A 57 -5.10 -10.39 4.93
CA SER A 57 -5.95 -11.39 4.31
C SER A 57 -5.47 -12.82 4.56
N LYS A 58 -4.17 -13.12 4.44
CA LYS A 58 -3.61 -14.45 4.75
C LYS A 58 -3.82 -14.82 6.21
N THR A 59 -3.62 -13.87 7.13
CA THR A 59 -3.81 -14.08 8.57
C THR A 59 -5.28 -14.37 8.90
N LEU A 60 -6.20 -13.55 8.39
CA LEU A 60 -7.65 -13.74 8.56
C LEU A 60 -8.11 -15.07 7.98
N SER A 61 -7.61 -15.46 6.81
CA SER A 61 -7.89 -16.76 6.22
C SER A 61 -7.54 -17.91 7.18
N ILE A 62 -6.35 -17.88 7.77
CA ILE A 62 -5.93 -18.93 8.72
C ILE A 62 -6.85 -18.97 9.94
N ILE A 63 -7.17 -17.82 10.52
CA ILE A 63 -8.06 -17.73 11.69
C ILE A 63 -9.46 -18.25 11.34
N LEU A 64 -10.03 -17.81 10.21
CA LEU A 64 -11.34 -18.28 9.72
C LEU A 64 -11.34 -19.79 9.45
N GLY A 65 -10.25 -20.32 8.88
CA GLY A 65 -10.12 -21.75 8.62
C GLY A 65 -10.10 -22.57 9.90
N LEU A 66 -9.32 -22.14 10.90
CA LEU A 66 -9.21 -22.80 12.20
C LEU A 66 -10.53 -22.71 12.99
N VAL A 67 -11.10 -21.52 13.13
CA VAL A 67 -12.37 -21.31 13.84
C VAL A 67 -13.50 -22.04 13.12
N GLY A 68 -13.53 -21.97 11.79
CA GLY A 68 -14.51 -22.67 10.96
C GLY A 68 -14.41 -24.18 11.10
N ALA A 69 -13.20 -24.75 11.09
CA ALA A 69 -12.97 -26.16 11.34
C ALA A 69 -13.44 -26.57 12.74
N LEU A 70 -13.09 -25.80 13.78
CA LEU A 70 -13.56 -26.06 15.14
C LEU A 70 -15.09 -26.06 15.22
N LEU A 71 -15.76 -25.05 14.67
CA LEU A 71 -17.23 -24.97 14.68
C LEU A 71 -17.90 -26.09 13.88
N TYR A 72 -17.28 -26.50 12.77
CA TYR A 72 -17.79 -27.56 11.92
C TYR A 72 -17.67 -28.95 12.57
N PHE A 73 -16.48 -29.29 13.06
CA PHE A 73 -16.20 -30.60 13.65
C PHE A 73 -16.77 -30.76 15.07
N SER A 74 -16.81 -29.69 15.87
CA SER A 74 -17.46 -29.73 17.20
C SER A 74 -18.98 -29.88 17.13
N GLY A 75 -19.59 -29.61 15.97
CA GLY A 75 -21.04 -29.67 15.81
C GLY A 75 -21.80 -28.50 16.44
N ILE A 76 -21.12 -27.55 17.09
CA ILE A 76 -21.74 -26.37 17.72
C ILE A 76 -22.48 -25.53 16.68
N ASN A 77 -21.84 -25.27 15.54
CA ASN A 77 -22.46 -24.54 14.43
C ASN A 77 -21.90 -25.01 13.09
N LYS A 78 -22.46 -26.11 12.56
CA LYS A 78 -21.98 -26.71 11.30
C LYS A 78 -22.13 -25.79 10.10
N TYR A 79 -23.23 -25.05 9.99
CA TYR A 79 -23.47 -24.15 8.87
C TYR A 79 -22.55 -22.94 8.92
N GLY A 80 -22.40 -22.32 10.10
CA GLY A 80 -21.44 -21.23 10.31
C GLY A 80 -19.99 -21.66 10.09
N GLY A 81 -19.62 -22.84 10.59
CA GLY A 81 -18.29 -23.43 10.38
C GLY A 81 -17.96 -23.65 8.90
N ARG A 82 -18.90 -24.23 8.12
CA ARG A 82 -18.74 -24.35 6.66
C ARG A 82 -18.57 -22.99 5.98
N GLY A 83 -19.38 -22.00 6.36
CA GLY A 83 -19.27 -20.65 5.83
C GLY A 83 -17.90 -20.02 6.09
N MET A 84 -17.37 -20.21 7.30
CA MET A 84 -16.03 -19.71 7.66
C MET A 84 -14.90 -20.44 6.92
N ILE A 85 -14.99 -21.76 6.71
CA ILE A 85 -14.01 -22.52 5.93
C ILE A 85 -14.00 -22.04 4.47
N ILE A 86 -15.19 -21.90 3.86
CA ILE A 86 -15.30 -21.39 2.49
C ILE A 86 -14.76 -19.95 2.41
N GLY A 87 -15.13 -19.12 3.39
CA GLY A 87 -14.63 -17.75 3.52
C GLY A 87 -13.11 -17.70 3.61
N ALA A 88 -12.49 -18.58 4.39
CA ALA A 88 -11.04 -18.69 4.48
C ALA A 88 -10.40 -19.00 3.12
N VAL A 89 -10.90 -20.01 2.40
CA VAL A 89 -10.39 -20.35 1.07
C VAL A 89 -10.49 -19.18 0.11
N LEU A 90 -11.65 -18.50 0.08
CA LEU A 90 -11.85 -17.32 -0.77
C LEU A 90 -10.90 -16.18 -0.40
N LEU A 91 -10.69 -15.93 0.89
CA LEU A 91 -9.81 -14.86 1.37
C LEU A 91 -8.34 -15.15 1.07
N TYR A 92 -7.92 -16.42 1.14
CA TYR A 92 -6.58 -16.85 0.73
C TYR A 92 -6.37 -16.63 -0.77
N LEU A 93 -7.33 -17.07 -1.60
CA LEU A 93 -7.26 -16.87 -3.05
C LEU A 93 -7.22 -15.38 -3.41
N PHE A 94 -8.00 -14.56 -2.71
CA PHE A 94 -7.98 -13.11 -2.89
C PHE A 94 -6.62 -12.50 -2.52
N ALA A 95 -6.03 -12.94 -1.40
CA ALA A 95 -4.68 -12.49 -1.01
C ALA A 95 -3.62 -12.87 -2.05
N GLU A 96 -3.73 -14.08 -2.61
CA GLU A 96 -2.81 -14.55 -3.63
C GLU A 96 -2.98 -13.76 -4.94
N PHE A 97 -4.21 -13.50 -5.35
CA PHE A 97 -4.51 -12.64 -6.50
C PHE A 97 -3.89 -11.24 -6.36
N ILE A 98 -4.03 -10.60 -5.19
CA ILE A 98 -3.41 -9.31 -4.90
C ILE A 98 -1.88 -9.41 -4.94
N THR A 99 -1.32 -10.51 -4.45
CA THR A 99 0.14 -10.74 -4.45
C THR A 99 0.69 -10.83 -5.87
N THR A 100 -0.05 -11.45 -6.79
CA THR A 100 0.38 -11.63 -8.18
C THR A 100 0.21 -10.36 -9.05
N LEU A 101 -0.60 -9.39 -8.61
CA LEU A 101 -0.90 -8.13 -9.33
C LEU A 101 0.22 -7.07 -9.22
#